data_AF-A0A1G7C920-F1
#
_entry.id   AF-A0A1G7C920-F1
#
_cell.length_a   1.000
_cell.length_b   1.000
_cell.length_c   1.000
_cell.angle_alpha   90.00
_cell.angle_beta   90.00
_cell.angle_gamma   90.00
#
_symmetry.space_group_name_H-M   'P 1'
#
loop_
_entity.id
_entity.type
_entity.pdbx_description
1 polymer ?
#
loop_
_entity_poly.entity_id
_entity_poly.type
_entity_poly.pdbx_seq_one_letter_code
_entity_poly.pdbx_strand_id
1 'polypeptide(L)'
;MRSKLFEERLKTAQTSTERWVRVLPDKGEGYLLYDAMEGRPIGRILVDANDHWIYDGITLSVDEQEDVAGFITGHHKEMDELIRRL
;
A
#
# COMPACT_ATOMS: atom_id res chain seq x y z
N MET A 1 -10.87 -26.90 -8.76
CA MET A 1 -10.22 -25.76 -9.42
C MET A 1 -10.63 -24.51 -8.65
N ARG A 2 -9.79 -24.01 -7.72
CA ARG A 2 -10.13 -22.82 -6.91
C ARG A 2 -10.07 -21.61 -7.84
N SER A 3 -11.23 -21.07 -8.19
CA SER A 3 -11.35 -19.77 -8.83
C SER A 3 -10.78 -18.71 -7.89
N LYS A 4 -9.48 -18.43 -8.04
CA LYS A 4 -8.82 -17.24 -7.53
C LYS A 4 -9.34 -16.05 -8.34
N LEU A 5 -10.62 -15.72 -8.14
CA LEU A 5 -11.09 -14.35 -8.26
C LEU A 5 -10.39 -13.61 -7.11
N PHE A 6 -9.11 -13.29 -7.28
CA PHE A 6 -8.47 -12.27 -6.47
C PHE A 6 -9.29 -11.03 -6.73
N GLU A 7 -10.05 -10.62 -5.72
CA GLU A 7 -10.88 -9.44 -5.79
C GLU A 7 -9.98 -8.27 -6.22
N GLU A 8 -10.10 -7.86 -7.49
CA GLU A 8 -9.65 -6.56 -8.03
C GLU A 8 -10.46 -5.41 -7.36
N ARG A 9 -10.69 -5.50 -6.06
CA ARG A 9 -11.39 -4.47 -5.31
C ARG A 9 -10.38 -3.40 -4.99
N LEU A 10 -10.66 -2.21 -5.52
CA LEU A 10 -10.17 -0.95 -5.00
C LEU A 10 -10.23 -1.00 -3.48
N LYS A 11 -9.08 -0.88 -2.82
CA LYS A 11 -9.00 -0.73 -1.38
C LYS A 11 -8.57 0.68 -1.05
N THR A 12 -9.03 1.19 0.07
CA THR A 12 -8.61 2.51 0.56
C THR A 12 -7.93 2.32 1.91
N ALA A 13 -6.67 2.75 2.00
CA ALA A 13 -5.90 2.83 3.23
C ALA A 13 -6.01 4.27 3.78
N GLN A 14 -6.05 4.41 5.09
CA GLN A 14 -5.79 5.68 5.76
C GLN A 14 -4.40 5.61 6.35
N THR A 15 -3.56 6.61 6.08
CA THR A 15 -2.23 6.70 6.68
C THR A 15 -2.30 7.34 8.08
N SER A 16 -1.22 7.22 8.85
CA SER A 16 -1.02 7.84 10.16
C SER A 16 -1.14 9.38 10.13
N THR A 17 -0.86 10.00 8.98
CA THR A 17 -1.03 11.44 8.69
C THR A 17 -2.46 11.81 8.25
N GLU A 18 -3.42 10.89 8.38
CA GLU A 18 -4.82 11.04 7.97
C GLU A 18 -5.07 11.16 6.45
N ARG A 19 -4.05 10.92 5.61
CA ARG A 19 -4.21 10.87 4.15
C ARG A 19 -4.94 9.59 3.75
N TRP A 20 -5.92 9.73 2.86
CA TRP A 20 -6.63 8.59 2.27
C TRP A 20 -5.99 8.19 0.94
N VAL A 21 -5.50 6.96 0.87
CA VAL A 21 -4.81 6.41 -0.30
C VAL A 21 -5.63 5.28 -0.89
N ARG A 22 -6.02 5.43 -2.15
CA ARG A 22 -6.63 4.35 -2.95
C ARG A 22 -5.52 3.48 -3.53
N VAL A 23 -5.61 2.19 -3.26
CA VAL A 23 -4.70 1.16 -3.73
C VAL A 23 -5.40 0.31 -4.77
N LEU A 24 -4.82 0.24 -5.97
CA LEU A 24 -5.30 -0.58 -7.06
C LEU A 24 -4.21 -1.57 -7.49
N PRO A 25 -4.54 -2.83 -7.79
CA PRO A 25 -3.61 -3.72 -8.47
C PRO A 25 -3.15 -3.07 -9.78
N ASP A 26 -1.83 -3.05 -10.02
CA ASP A 26 -1.28 -2.68 -11.32
C ASP A 26 -1.30 -3.91 -12.25
N LYS A 27 -1.17 -3.70 -13.56
CA LYS A 27 -1.06 -4.79 -14.54
C LYS A 27 0.24 -5.60 -14.41
N GLY A 28 1.14 -5.23 -13.48
CA GLY A 28 2.36 -5.96 -13.10
C GLY A 28 2.33 -6.48 -11.66
N GLU A 29 3.49 -6.80 -11.08
CA GLU A 29 3.68 -7.30 -9.70
C GLU A 29 3.62 -6.14 -8.66
N GLY A 30 2.65 -5.24 -8.77
CA GLY A 30 2.63 -4.02 -7.95
C GLY A 30 1.25 -3.38 -7.76
N TYR A 31 1.24 -2.20 -7.17
CA TYR A 31 0.04 -1.44 -6.82
C TYR A 31 0.16 0.02 -7.22
N LEU A 32 -0.86 0.56 -7.89
CA LEU A 32 -0.99 1.98 -8.16
C LEU A 32 -1.63 2.68 -6.95
N LEU A 33 -1.11 3.86 -6.62
CA LEU A 33 -1.57 4.67 -5.49
C LEU A 33 -2.17 5.98 -5.98
N TYR A 34 -3.36 6.29 -5.49
CA TYR A 34 -4.07 7.53 -5.79
C TYR A 34 -4.46 8.23 -4.50
N ASP A 35 -4.40 9.56 -4.50
CA ASP A 35 -5.05 10.36 -3.48
C ASP A 35 -6.57 10.16 -3.59
N ALA A 36 -7.22 9.71 -2.52
CA ALA A 36 -8.64 9.40 -2.55
C ALA A 36 -9.52 10.65 -2.64
N MET A 37 -9.01 11.81 -2.20
CA MET A 37 -9.70 13.09 -2.18
C MET A 37 -9.52 13.83 -3.50
N GLU A 38 -8.28 13.89 -4.00
CA GLU A 38 -7.95 14.62 -5.23
C GLU A 38 -8.08 13.77 -6.49
N GLY A 39 -8.14 12.44 -6.36
CA GLY A 39 -8.30 11.51 -7.49
C GLY A 39 -7.10 11.44 -8.42
N ARG A 40 -5.93 11.92 -7.99
CA ARG A 40 -4.69 11.94 -8.80
C ARG A 40 -3.71 10.85 -8.37
N PRO A 41 -2.87 10.34 -9.28
CA PRO A 41 -1.81 9.40 -8.93
C PRO A 41 -0.79 10.09 -8.02
N ILE A 42 -0.40 9.40 -6.95
CA ILE A 42 0.60 9.87 -5.98
C ILE A 42 1.85 9.00 -5.93
N GLY A 43 1.81 7.84 -6.59
CA GLY A 43 2.94 6.93 -6.74
C GLY A 43 2.48 5.53 -7.07
N ARG A 44 3.40 4.58 -6.94
CA ARG A 44 3.13 3.15 -7.01
C ARG A 44 4.05 2.39 -6.07
N ILE A 45 3.63 1.19 -5.71
CA ILE A 45 4.45 0.21 -5.02
C ILE A 45 4.78 -0.90 -6.02
N LEU A 46 6.05 -1.21 -6.14
CA LEU A 46 6.57 -2.33 -6.92
C LEU A 46 7.14 -3.37 -5.97
N VAL A 47 7.14 -4.63 -6.41
CA VAL A 47 7.80 -5.72 -5.69
C VAL A 47 8.96 -6.23 -6.55
N ASP A 48 10.15 -6.33 -5.96
CA ASP A 48 11.31 -6.89 -6.64
C ASP A 48 11.31 -8.43 -6.62
N ALA A 49 12.29 -9.05 -7.27
CA ALA A 49 12.40 -10.52 -7.34
C ALA A 49 12.69 -11.21 -6.00
N ASN A 50 12.99 -10.45 -4.94
CA ASN A 50 13.22 -10.94 -3.57
C ASN A 50 12.07 -10.56 -2.62
N ASP A 51 10.91 -10.18 -3.15
CA ASP A 51 9.76 -9.70 -2.39
C ASP A 51 9.99 -8.38 -1.62
N HIS A 52 11.00 -7.59 -1.99
CA HIS A 52 11.18 -6.26 -1.40
C HIS A 52 10.27 -5.23 -2.04
N TRP A 53 9.81 -4.31 -1.20
CA TRP A 53 8.90 -3.25 -1.57
C TRP A 53 9.69 -2.04 -2.04
N ILE A 54 9.37 -1.57 -3.23
CA ILE A 54 9.96 -0.37 -3.82
C ILE A 54 8.84 0.62 -4.01
N TYR A 55 8.86 1.68 -3.21
CA TYR A 55 7.99 2.82 -3.45
C TYR A 55 8.57 3.68 -4.58
N ASP A 56 7.80 3.84 -5.65
CA ASP A 56 8.13 4.69 -6.79
C ASP A 56 7.16 5.88 -6.83
N GLY A 57 7.57 6.95 -6.15
CA GLY A 57 6.84 8.19 -6.00
C GLY A 57 7.57 9.17 -5.10
N ILE A 58 7.06 10.40 -4.98
CA ILE A 58 7.66 11.45 -4.14
C ILE A 58 6.67 12.14 -3.20
N THR A 59 5.41 11.69 -3.19
CA THR A 59 4.32 12.36 -2.46
C THR A 59 4.16 11.86 -1.03
N LEU A 60 4.32 10.55 -0.80
CA LEU A 60 4.19 9.95 0.53
C LEU A 60 5.51 10.07 1.31
N SER A 61 5.41 10.43 2.59
CA SER A 61 6.54 10.29 3.54
C SER A 61 6.90 8.81 3.72
N VAL A 62 8.05 8.53 4.35
CA VAL A 62 8.46 7.15 4.65
C VAL A 62 7.40 6.46 5.53
N ASP A 63 6.91 7.13 6.57
CA ASP A 63 5.86 6.60 7.45
C ASP A 63 4.57 6.27 6.68
N GLU A 64 4.14 7.18 5.78
CA GLU A 64 2.96 6.96 4.94
C GLU A 64 3.16 5.77 3.96
N GLN A 65 4.39 5.56 3.49
CA GLN A 65 4.72 4.41 2.64
C GLN A 65 4.63 3.10 3.42
N GLU A 66 5.13 3.07 4.65
CA GLU A 66 5.05 1.91 5.55
C GLU A 66 3.59 1.59 5.92
N ASP A 67 2.76 2.59 6.18
CA ASP A 67 1.33 2.42 6.45
C ASP A 67 0.62 1.73 5.29
N VAL A 68 0.84 2.23 4.06
CA VAL A 68 0.22 1.65 2.86
C VAL A 68 0.75 0.24 2.61
N ALA A 69 2.03 -0.02 2.86
CA ALA A 69 2.61 -1.35 2.74
C ALA A 69 2.03 -2.36 3.76
N GLY A 70 1.93 -1.94 5.02
CA GLY A 70 1.31 -2.72 6.09
C GLY A 70 -0.17 -3.01 5.81
N PHE A 71 -0.89 -2.06 5.22
CA PHE A 71 -2.29 -2.25 4.81
C PHE A 71 -2.44 -3.30 3.70
N ILE A 72 -1.58 -3.28 2.69
CA ILE A 72 -1.65 -4.21 1.55
C ILE A 72 -1.34 -5.64 1.99
N THR A 73 -0.35 -5.82 2.86
CA THR A 73 0.05 -7.14 3.35
C THR A 73 -0.87 -7.70 4.45
N GLY A 74 -1.59 -6.82 5.16
CA GLY A 74 -2.40 -7.19 6.32
C GLY A 74 -1.60 -7.32 7.63
N HIS A 75 -0.31 -6.97 7.63
CA HIS A 75 0.57 -7.04 8.80
C HIS A 75 0.58 -5.78 9.67
N HIS A 76 -0.34 -4.83 9.44
CA HIS A 76 -0.40 -3.56 10.18
C HIS A 76 -0.38 -3.76 11.72
N LYS A 77 -1.09 -4.79 12.22
CA LYS A 77 -1.10 -5.13 13.66
C LYS A 77 0.27 -5.58 14.19
N GLU A 78 1.03 -6.34 13.42
CA GLU A 78 2.34 -6.86 13.84
C GLU A 78 3.38 -5.73 13.83
N MET A 79 3.27 -4.81 12.88
CA MET A 79 4.09 -3.60 12.81
C MET A 79 3.82 -2.68 14.01
N ASP A 80 2.54 -2.42 14.33
CA ASP A 80 2.14 -1.63 15.50
C ASP A 80 2.67 -2.25 16.81
N GLU A 81 2.62 -3.57 16.93
CA GLU A 81 3.14 -4.30 18.09
C GLU A 81 4.66 -4.22 18.20
N LEU A 82 5.39 -4.19 17.08
CA LEU A 82 6.84 -4.03 17.05
C LEU A 82 7.24 -2.62 17.48
N ILE A 83 6.60 -1.58 16.93
CA ILE A 83 6.90 -0.18 17.26
C ILE A 83 6.64 0.10 18.75
N ARG A 84 5.56 -0.43 19.34
CA ARG A 84 5.25 -0.26 20.76
C ARG A 84 6.24 -0.92 21.72
N ARG A 85 7.09 -1.83 21.22
CA ARG A 85 8.10 -2.56 22.01
C ARG A 85 9.50 -1.95 21.92
N LEU A 86 9.68 -0.93 21.09
CA LEU A 86 10.89 -0.11 20.99
C LEU A 86 10.79 1.10 21.93
#